data_AF-A0A2T6KPA6-F1
#
_entry.id   AF-A0A2T6KPA6-F1
#
_cell.length_a   1.000
_cell.length_b   1.000
_cell.length_c   1.000
_cell.angle_alpha   90.00
_cell.angle_beta   90.00
_cell.angle_gamma   90.00
#
_symmetry.space_group_name_H-M   'P 1'
#
loop_
_entity.id
_entity.type
_entity.pdbx_description
1 polymer ?
#
loop_
_entity_poly.entity_id
_entity_poly.type
_entity_poly.pdbx_seq_one_letter_code
_entity_poly.pdbx_strand_id
1 'polypeptide(L)'
;MNTKEFENNLGIYLRKRRKEMELTLQETADKLEVTQGYLSNVENGKRTPSINFITKIADLYAEPFIELVNRISKKTQPMLNVIETNEALKNPLIYPGYYDIINIRIKSMKTRLEIENESGISAIKQKMIERDGTKDIELLNKYGQVMGVNDLYGFISAKTKIPYVKWWGKEGIIDISEEEYASLNHKKRMILNKSLQKHENDNVYLDKILQNTKYLYFNDMLLTDAQRGKISRILETLFEDDM
;
A
#
# COMPACT_ATOMS: atom_id res chain seq x y z
N MET A 1 -5.00 18.99 14.28
CA MET A 1 -5.43 17.60 14.00
C MET A 1 -5.27 16.81 15.29
N ASN A 2 -6.29 16.09 15.76
CA ASN A 2 -6.20 15.34 17.03
C ASN A 2 -5.48 14.00 16.78
N THR A 3 -4.48 13.68 17.61
CA THR A 3 -3.65 12.46 17.54
C THR A 3 -4.48 11.19 17.37
N LYS A 4 -5.66 11.14 18.01
CA LYS A 4 -6.57 9.98 17.97
C LYS A 4 -7.18 9.68 16.59
N GLU A 5 -7.41 10.70 15.76
CA GLU A 5 -7.92 10.51 14.39
C GLU A 5 -6.84 9.95 13.47
N PHE A 6 -5.61 10.42 13.63
CA PHE A 6 -4.47 9.90 12.88
C PHE A 6 -4.19 8.43 13.24
N GLU A 7 -4.32 8.06 14.51
CA GLU A 7 -4.15 6.68 14.98
C GLU A 7 -5.19 5.71 14.41
N ASN A 8 -6.40 6.18 14.06
CA ASN A 8 -7.48 5.37 13.46
C ASN A 8 -7.82 5.79 12.01
N ASN A 9 -6.82 6.17 11.20
CA ASN A 9 -7.04 6.54 9.80
C ASN A 9 -7.81 5.46 9.03
N LEU A 10 -7.33 4.20 9.09
CA LEU A 10 -8.01 3.10 8.40
C LEU A 10 -9.47 2.94 8.84
N GLY A 11 -9.75 2.86 10.14
CA GLY A 11 -11.11 2.58 10.62
C GLY A 11 -12.09 3.69 10.25
N ILE A 12 -11.66 4.96 10.33
CA ILE A 12 -12.44 6.12 9.87
C ILE A 12 -12.71 6.02 8.37
N TYR A 13 -11.69 5.72 7.56
CA TYR A 13 -11.83 5.57 6.12
C TYR A 13 -12.81 4.46 5.74
N LEU A 14 -12.66 3.27 6.34
CA LEU A 14 -13.54 2.13 6.07
C LEU A 14 -14.98 2.43 6.44
N ARG A 15 -15.22 3.12 7.57
CA ARG A 15 -16.55 3.52 8.00
C ARG A 15 -17.20 4.51 7.05
N LYS A 16 -16.43 5.46 6.51
CA LYS A 16 -16.92 6.40 5.48
C LYS A 16 -17.31 5.65 4.22
N ARG A 17 -16.38 4.87 3.64
CA ARG A 17 -16.64 4.07 2.43
C ARG A 17 -17.85 3.15 2.58
N ARG A 18 -18.01 2.49 3.73
CA ARG A 18 -19.18 1.66 4.02
C ARG A 18 -20.49 2.43 3.89
N LYS A 19 -20.56 3.63 4.48
CA LYS A 19 -21.74 4.48 4.46
C LYS A 19 -22.03 5.03 3.06
N GLU A 20 -20.98 5.35 2.30
CA GLU A 20 -21.11 5.80 0.90
C GLU A 20 -21.64 4.72 -0.02
N MET A 21 -21.43 3.45 0.34
CA MET A 21 -22.03 2.30 -0.33
C MET A 21 -23.40 1.91 0.26
N GLU A 22 -23.93 2.71 1.19
CA GLU A 22 -25.20 2.47 1.88
C GLU A 22 -25.29 1.12 2.63
N LEU A 23 -24.14 0.54 3.00
CA LEU A 23 -24.10 -0.74 3.70
C LEU A 23 -24.21 -0.58 5.22
N THR A 24 -25.02 -1.44 5.83
CA THR A 24 -25.02 -1.61 7.27
C THR A 24 -23.75 -2.32 7.74
N LEU A 25 -23.47 -2.20 9.04
CA LEU A 25 -22.35 -2.90 9.66
C LEU A 25 -22.52 -4.43 9.58
N GLN A 26 -23.75 -4.93 9.66
CA GLN A 26 -24.03 -6.37 9.58
C GLN A 26 -23.80 -6.89 8.16
N GLU A 27 -24.41 -6.27 7.14
CA GLU A 27 -24.25 -6.68 5.73
C GLU A 27 -22.78 -6.67 5.28
N THR A 28 -22.02 -5.68 5.73
CA THR A 28 -20.58 -5.61 5.43
C THR A 28 -19.81 -6.74 6.11
N ALA A 29 -20.11 -7.03 7.37
CA ALA A 29 -19.47 -8.11 8.10
C ALA A 29 -19.77 -9.48 7.45
N ASP A 30 -21.01 -9.70 7.04
CA ASP A 30 -21.45 -10.91 6.33
C ASP A 30 -20.71 -11.07 5.00
N LYS A 31 -20.62 -10.00 4.19
CA LYS A 31 -19.85 -9.99 2.91
C LYS A 31 -18.36 -10.28 3.11
N LEU A 32 -17.80 -9.91 4.26
CA LEU A 32 -16.38 -10.13 4.59
C LEU A 32 -16.15 -11.46 5.34
N GLU A 33 -17.21 -12.19 5.67
CA GLU A 33 -17.19 -13.41 6.49
C GLU A 33 -16.48 -13.18 7.84
N VAL A 34 -16.82 -12.07 8.51
CA VAL A 34 -16.33 -11.74 9.86
C VAL A 34 -17.51 -11.41 10.78
N THR A 35 -17.27 -11.37 12.08
CA THR A 35 -18.32 -10.93 13.00
C THR A 35 -18.53 -9.42 12.91
N GLN A 36 -19.78 -8.97 13.08
CA GLN A 36 -20.12 -7.55 13.17
C GLN A 36 -19.29 -6.82 14.24
N GLY A 37 -19.07 -7.48 15.39
CA GLY A 37 -18.23 -6.97 16.46
C GLY A 37 -16.75 -6.80 16.07
N TYR A 38 -16.21 -7.70 15.24
CA TYR A 38 -14.86 -7.55 14.69
C TYR A 38 -14.78 -6.30 13.80
N LEU A 39 -15.70 -6.15 12.84
CA LEU A 39 -15.74 -4.98 11.95
C LEU A 39 -15.90 -3.68 12.75
N SER A 40 -16.79 -3.65 13.75
CA SER A 40 -16.95 -2.51 14.66
C SER A 40 -15.63 -2.13 15.35
N ASN A 41 -14.89 -3.11 15.86
CA ASN A 41 -13.62 -2.84 16.53
C ASN A 41 -12.55 -2.32 15.56
N VAL A 42 -12.55 -2.77 14.30
CA VAL A 42 -11.65 -2.24 13.27
C VAL A 42 -12.02 -0.80 12.90
N GLU A 43 -13.31 -0.51 12.61
CA GLU A 43 -13.76 0.86 12.26
C GLU A 43 -13.50 1.87 13.37
N ASN A 44 -13.52 1.43 14.63
CA ASN A 44 -13.25 2.26 15.80
C ASN A 44 -11.78 2.26 16.25
N GLY A 45 -10.87 1.62 15.50
CA GLY A 45 -9.43 1.61 15.81
C GLY A 45 -9.05 0.78 17.04
N LYS A 46 -9.98 -0.01 17.58
CA LYS A 46 -9.76 -0.86 18.76
C LYS A 46 -9.01 -2.14 18.42
N ARG A 47 -9.01 -2.56 17.15
CA ARG A 47 -8.34 -3.78 16.69
C ARG A 47 -7.61 -3.54 15.37
N THR A 48 -6.33 -3.93 15.32
CA THR A 48 -5.59 -4.01 14.06
C THR A 48 -6.13 -5.18 13.22
N PRO A 49 -6.52 -4.93 11.96
CA PRO A 49 -7.07 -5.98 11.09
C PRO A 49 -6.00 -6.97 10.62
N SER A 50 -6.43 -8.16 10.18
CA SER A 50 -5.55 -9.13 9.52
C SER A 50 -5.32 -8.77 8.06
N ILE A 51 -4.26 -9.29 7.44
CA ILE A 51 -4.04 -9.16 6.00
C ILE A 51 -5.23 -9.70 5.21
N ASN A 52 -5.78 -10.86 5.62
CA ASN A 52 -6.94 -11.45 4.95
C ASN A 52 -8.16 -10.52 4.97
N PHE A 53 -8.43 -9.85 6.10
CA PHE A 53 -9.48 -8.85 6.17
C PHE A 53 -9.22 -7.68 5.22
N ILE A 54 -7.98 -7.16 5.18
CA ILE A 54 -7.60 -6.07 4.28
C ILE A 54 -7.78 -6.48 2.81
N THR A 55 -7.41 -7.71 2.46
CA THR A 55 -7.63 -8.25 1.11
C THR A 55 -9.10 -8.25 0.74
N LYS A 56 -9.96 -8.82 1.59
CA LYS A 56 -11.41 -8.90 1.33
C LYS A 56 -12.06 -7.52 1.23
N ILE A 57 -11.70 -6.60 2.14
CA ILE A 57 -12.31 -5.27 2.15
C ILE A 57 -11.78 -4.37 1.03
N ALA A 58 -10.54 -4.57 0.58
CA ALA A 58 -10.01 -3.94 -0.62
C ALA A 58 -10.84 -4.31 -1.86
N ASP A 59 -11.18 -5.60 -1.99
CA ASP A 59 -12.02 -6.09 -3.08
C ASP A 59 -13.45 -5.55 -2.97
N LEU A 60 -14.06 -5.62 -1.78
CA LEU A 60 -15.43 -5.15 -1.57
C LEU A 60 -15.58 -3.65 -1.86
N TYR A 61 -14.60 -2.82 -1.49
CA TYR A 61 -14.68 -1.36 -1.65
C TYR A 61 -14.03 -0.84 -2.94
N ALA A 62 -13.52 -1.74 -3.79
CA ALA A 62 -12.74 -1.41 -4.99
C ALA A 62 -11.56 -0.45 -4.69
N GLU A 63 -10.88 -0.72 -3.58
CA GLU A 63 -9.78 0.06 -3.02
C GLU A 63 -8.43 -0.64 -3.23
N PRO A 64 -7.34 0.08 -3.56
CA PRO A 64 -6.03 -0.54 -3.66
C PRO A 64 -5.57 -1.09 -2.30
N PHE A 65 -5.25 -2.39 -2.26
CA PHE A 65 -4.77 -3.08 -1.05
C PHE A 65 -3.65 -2.30 -0.33
N ILE A 66 -2.63 -1.87 -1.07
CA ILE A 66 -1.46 -1.18 -0.50
C ILE A 66 -1.83 0.15 0.17
N GLU A 67 -2.86 0.84 -0.35
CA GLU A 67 -3.37 2.06 0.26
C GLU A 67 -3.99 1.77 1.63
N LEU A 68 -4.82 0.72 1.73
CA LEU A 68 -5.47 0.37 2.98
C LEU A 68 -4.43 -0.05 4.03
N VAL A 69 -3.40 -0.79 3.63
CA VAL A 69 -2.28 -1.11 4.52
C VAL A 69 -1.58 0.17 4.99
N ASN A 70 -1.32 1.12 4.09
CA ASN A 70 -0.65 2.37 4.45
C ASN A 70 -1.43 3.22 5.47
N ARG A 71 -2.77 3.12 5.48
CA ARG A 71 -3.66 3.76 6.47
C ARG A 71 -3.60 3.13 7.88
N ILE A 72 -2.99 1.96 8.04
CA ILE A 72 -2.85 1.29 9.35
C ILE A 72 -1.74 1.98 10.15
N SER A 73 -2.05 2.46 11.36
CA SER A 73 -1.07 3.07 12.26
C SER A 73 -0.08 2.03 12.81
N LYS A 74 -0.59 0.95 13.40
CA LYS A 74 0.20 -0.15 14.00
C LYS A 74 0.28 -1.34 13.04
N LYS A 75 1.16 -1.24 12.04
CA LYS A 75 1.39 -2.29 11.03
C LYS A 75 2.08 -3.50 11.65
N THR A 76 1.67 -4.71 11.27
CA THR A 76 2.36 -5.94 11.65
C THR A 76 3.59 -6.17 10.76
N GLN A 77 4.53 -7.02 11.19
CA GLN A 77 5.71 -7.34 10.36
C GLN A 77 5.34 -7.85 8.95
N PRO A 78 4.37 -8.77 8.78
CA PRO A 78 3.93 -9.16 7.44
C PRO A 78 3.43 -7.99 6.59
N MET A 79 2.74 -7.01 7.18
CA MET A 79 2.29 -5.82 6.45
C MET A 79 3.45 -4.94 6.00
N LEU A 80 4.49 -4.80 6.83
CA LEU A 80 5.71 -4.06 6.49
C LEU A 80 6.43 -4.71 5.30
N ASN A 81 6.59 -6.03 5.32
CA ASN A 81 7.23 -6.77 4.22
C ASN A 81 6.51 -6.56 2.89
N VAL A 82 5.17 -6.51 2.91
CA VAL A 82 4.37 -6.23 1.70
C VAL A 82 4.59 -4.81 1.18
N ILE A 83 4.75 -3.82 2.07
CA ILE A 83 5.06 -2.45 1.67
C ILE A 83 6.46 -2.39 1.04
N GLU A 84 7.46 -2.92 1.73
CA GLU A 84 8.85 -2.92 1.25
C GLU A 84 8.97 -3.59 -0.13
N THR A 85 8.26 -4.71 -0.33
CA THR A 85 8.25 -5.38 -1.64
C THR A 85 7.52 -4.54 -2.70
N ASN A 86 6.41 -3.88 -2.35
CA ASN A 86 5.73 -2.99 -3.30
C ASN A 86 6.59 -1.80 -3.70
N GLU A 87 7.36 -1.27 -2.74
CA GLU A 87 8.31 -0.17 -2.93
C GLU A 87 9.45 -0.57 -3.85
N ALA A 88 10.06 -1.73 -3.61
CA ALA A 88 11.13 -2.26 -4.47
C ALA A 88 10.67 -2.46 -5.94
N LEU A 89 9.42 -2.87 -6.15
CA LEU A 89 8.86 -3.08 -7.50
C LEU A 89 8.51 -1.76 -8.23
N LYS A 90 8.37 -0.66 -7.51
CA LYS A 90 8.02 0.65 -8.07
C LYS A 90 9.20 1.59 -7.87
N ASN A 91 10.18 1.46 -8.76
CA ASN A 91 11.32 2.35 -8.82
C ASN A 91 10.84 3.81 -8.91
N PRO A 92 11.23 4.70 -7.97
CA PRO A 92 10.87 6.13 -7.99
C PRO A 92 11.27 6.85 -9.28
N LEU A 93 12.27 6.35 -10.02
CA LEU A 93 12.66 6.86 -11.34
C LEU A 93 11.63 6.55 -12.44
N ILE A 94 10.83 5.49 -12.26
CA ILE A 94 9.79 5.05 -13.21
C ILE A 94 8.42 5.65 -12.85
N TYR A 95 8.12 5.81 -11.55
CA TYR A 95 6.86 6.37 -11.04
C TYR A 95 7.08 7.53 -10.06
N PRO A 96 7.71 8.63 -10.51
CA PRO A 96 7.99 9.77 -9.65
C PRO A 96 6.68 10.39 -9.14
N GLY A 97 6.65 10.72 -7.85
CA GLY A 97 5.50 11.31 -7.16
C GLY A 97 4.32 10.38 -6.86
N TYR A 98 4.30 9.13 -7.35
CA TYR A 98 3.26 8.14 -7.02
C TYR A 98 3.04 8.02 -5.50
N TYR A 99 4.14 7.82 -4.75
CA TYR A 99 4.10 7.69 -3.30
C TYR A 99 3.68 8.99 -2.62
N ASP A 100 4.10 10.13 -3.15
CA ASP A 100 3.80 11.44 -2.57
C ASP A 100 2.32 11.76 -2.69
N ILE A 101 1.73 11.57 -3.88
CA ILE A 101 0.30 11.79 -4.12
C ILE A 101 -0.53 10.87 -3.24
N ILE A 102 -0.20 9.57 -3.18
CA ILE A 102 -0.93 8.63 -2.31
C ILE A 102 -0.79 9.02 -0.84
N ASN A 103 0.39 9.40 -0.39
CA ASN A 103 0.60 9.82 1.00
C ASN A 103 -0.19 11.08 1.34
N ILE A 104 -0.26 12.06 0.41
CA ILE A 104 -1.10 13.25 0.56
C ILE A 104 -2.57 12.84 0.66
N ARG A 105 -3.04 11.95 -0.21
CA ARG A 105 -4.43 11.46 -0.19
C ARG A 105 -4.76 10.59 1.02
N ILE A 106 -3.80 9.87 1.59
CA ILE A 106 -3.98 9.15 2.87
C ILE A 106 -4.10 10.14 4.03
N LYS A 107 -3.25 11.17 4.04
CA LYS A 107 -3.21 12.19 5.10
C LYS A 107 -4.39 13.14 5.05
N SER A 108 -5.03 13.34 3.90
CA SER A 108 -6.24 14.15 3.78
C SER A 108 -7.43 13.55 4.52
N MET A 109 -7.41 12.24 4.85
CA MET A 109 -8.50 11.51 5.51
C MET A 109 -9.82 11.50 4.71
N LYS A 110 -9.75 11.88 3.44
CA LYS A 110 -10.91 11.92 2.54
C LYS A 110 -11.07 10.60 1.79
N THR A 111 -12.31 10.23 1.53
CA THR A 111 -12.64 9.21 0.52
C THR A 111 -12.53 9.80 -0.88
N ARG A 112 -12.48 8.92 -1.89
CA ARG A 112 -12.53 9.39 -3.28
C ARG A 112 -13.84 10.08 -3.61
N LEU A 113 -14.96 9.67 -3.01
CA LEU A 113 -16.25 10.32 -3.19
C LEU A 113 -16.26 11.73 -2.56
N GLU A 114 -15.71 11.90 -1.36
CA GLU A 114 -15.53 13.22 -0.76
C GLU A 114 -14.67 14.13 -1.67
N ILE A 115 -13.56 13.60 -2.19
CA ILE A 115 -12.71 14.34 -3.12
C ILE A 115 -13.43 14.67 -4.43
N GLU A 116 -14.20 13.73 -4.96
CA GLU A 116 -14.99 13.92 -6.19
C GLU A 116 -16.04 15.01 -6.01
N ASN A 117 -16.78 15.00 -4.90
CA ASN A 117 -17.78 16.01 -4.59
C ASN A 117 -17.17 17.43 -4.47
N GLU A 118 -15.94 17.55 -3.97
CA GLU A 118 -15.27 18.84 -3.81
C GLU A 118 -14.54 19.32 -5.07
N SER A 119 -13.94 18.40 -5.84
CA SER A 119 -13.09 18.75 -6.99
C SER A 119 -13.78 18.56 -8.34
N GLY A 120 -14.87 17.81 -8.41
CA GLY A 120 -15.48 17.32 -9.64
C GLY A 120 -14.60 16.31 -10.40
N ILE A 121 -13.54 15.78 -9.78
CA ILE A 121 -12.65 14.77 -10.38
C ILE A 121 -13.19 13.39 -10.00
N SER A 122 -13.65 12.61 -10.97
CA SER A 122 -14.22 11.28 -10.71
C SER A 122 -13.25 10.36 -9.96
N ALA A 123 -13.77 9.45 -9.12
CA ALA A 123 -12.95 8.49 -8.37
C ALA A 123 -11.99 7.69 -9.27
N ILE A 124 -12.41 7.35 -10.49
CA ILE A 124 -11.55 6.69 -11.48
C ILE A 124 -10.44 7.61 -11.96
N LYS A 125 -10.77 8.86 -12.32
CA LYS A 125 -9.75 9.82 -12.76
C LYS A 125 -8.73 10.08 -11.66
N GLN A 126 -9.15 10.12 -10.39
CA GLN A 126 -8.25 10.18 -9.23
C GLN A 126 -7.30 8.96 -9.21
N LYS A 127 -7.83 7.73 -9.34
CA LYS A 127 -7.02 6.49 -9.40
C LYS A 127 -6.02 6.52 -10.57
N MET A 128 -6.40 7.10 -11.71
CA MET A 128 -5.51 7.27 -12.87
C MET A 128 -4.41 8.30 -12.61
N ILE A 129 -4.74 9.47 -12.04
CA ILE A 129 -3.74 10.49 -11.63
C ILE A 129 -2.73 9.86 -10.67
N GLU A 130 -3.21 9.11 -9.67
CA GLU A 130 -2.35 8.45 -8.68
C GLU A 130 -1.43 7.40 -9.33
N ARG A 131 -1.94 6.63 -10.30
CA ARG A 131 -1.20 5.52 -10.93
C ARG A 131 -0.23 5.97 -12.00
N ASP A 132 -0.70 6.84 -12.90
CA ASP A 132 -0.03 7.18 -14.16
C ASP A 132 0.43 8.65 -14.20
N GLY A 133 0.09 9.48 -13.22
CA GLY A 133 0.26 10.92 -13.33
C GLY A 133 -0.60 11.53 -14.45
N THR A 134 -0.40 12.82 -14.71
CA THR A 134 -1.11 13.62 -15.70
C THR A 134 -0.28 14.84 -16.11
N LYS A 135 -0.05 15.06 -17.41
CA LYS A 135 0.63 16.29 -17.87
C LYS A 135 -0.20 17.57 -17.64
N ASP A 136 -1.48 17.44 -17.30
CA ASP A 136 -2.36 18.55 -16.94
C ASP A 136 -2.07 19.05 -15.52
N ILE A 137 -1.30 20.14 -15.45
CA ILE A 137 -0.87 20.78 -14.19
C ILE A 137 -2.07 21.38 -13.44
N GLU A 138 -3.05 21.94 -14.16
CA GLU A 138 -4.23 22.55 -13.55
C GLU A 138 -5.08 21.48 -12.85
N LEU A 139 -5.32 20.36 -13.53
CA LEU A 139 -5.98 19.20 -12.95
C LEU A 139 -5.23 18.65 -11.72
N LEU A 140 -3.91 18.54 -11.80
CA LEU A 140 -3.09 18.04 -10.69
C LEU A 140 -3.18 18.98 -9.47
N ASN A 141 -3.09 20.29 -9.67
CA ASN A 141 -3.21 21.27 -8.60
C ASN A 141 -4.63 21.33 -8.04
N LYS A 142 -5.67 21.19 -8.88
CA LYS A 142 -7.06 21.06 -8.42
C LYS A 142 -7.25 19.85 -7.51
N TYR A 143 -6.65 18.70 -7.87
CA TYR A 143 -6.65 17.50 -7.04
C TYR A 143 -5.89 17.73 -5.71
N GLY A 144 -4.76 18.42 -5.75
CA GLY A 144 -3.99 18.79 -4.56
C GLY A 144 -4.75 19.71 -3.59
N GLN A 145 -5.43 20.73 -4.10
CA GLN A 145 -6.11 21.76 -3.30
C GLN A 145 -7.14 21.17 -2.35
N VAL A 146 -7.98 20.26 -2.85
CA VAL A 146 -8.99 19.56 -2.03
C VAL A 146 -8.36 18.62 -0.99
N MET A 147 -7.08 18.26 -1.14
CA MET A 147 -6.31 17.50 -0.16
C MET A 147 -5.44 18.38 0.75
N GLY A 148 -5.50 19.71 0.61
CA GLY A 148 -4.75 20.67 1.42
C GLY A 148 -3.38 21.07 0.86
N VAL A 149 -3.11 20.81 -0.43
CA VAL A 149 -1.84 21.16 -1.11
C VAL A 149 -2.14 22.02 -2.34
N ASN A 150 -1.96 23.34 -2.22
CA ASN A 150 -2.33 24.30 -3.28
C ASN A 150 -1.51 24.15 -4.56
N ASP A 151 -0.20 23.92 -4.43
CA ASP A 151 0.73 23.68 -5.53
C ASP A 151 1.31 22.27 -5.41
N LEU A 152 0.49 21.28 -5.78
CA LEU A 152 0.88 19.87 -5.73
C LEU A 152 2.01 19.58 -6.71
N TYR A 153 1.96 20.19 -7.90
CA TYR A 153 3.04 20.10 -8.87
C TYR A 153 4.38 20.54 -8.28
N GLY A 154 4.44 21.76 -7.74
CA GLY A 154 5.66 22.33 -7.19
C GLY A 154 6.16 21.57 -5.99
N PHE A 155 5.24 21.14 -5.11
CA PHE A 155 5.57 20.32 -3.94
C PHE A 155 6.35 19.06 -4.32
N ILE A 156 5.86 18.29 -5.29
CA ILE A 156 6.50 17.03 -5.61
C ILE A 156 7.72 17.22 -6.54
N SER A 157 7.69 18.21 -7.44
CA SER A 157 8.87 18.57 -8.26
C SER A 157 10.05 18.97 -7.36
N ALA A 158 9.81 19.74 -6.30
CA ALA A 158 10.83 20.14 -5.33
C ALA A 158 11.38 18.93 -4.56
N LYS A 159 10.51 18.00 -4.16
CA LYS A 159 10.89 16.82 -3.39
C LYS A 159 11.71 15.80 -4.19
N THR A 160 11.28 15.52 -5.42
CA THR A 160 11.93 14.53 -6.28
C THR A 160 13.18 15.08 -6.97
N LYS A 161 13.32 16.41 -7.08
CA LYS A 161 14.30 17.08 -7.95
C LYS A 161 14.17 16.68 -9.43
N ILE A 162 13.03 16.11 -9.82
CA ILE A 162 12.72 15.71 -11.19
C ILE A 162 11.57 16.61 -11.66
N PRO A 163 11.79 17.45 -12.69
CA PRO A 163 10.71 18.22 -13.29
C PRO A 163 9.59 17.30 -13.76
N TYR A 164 8.35 17.61 -13.41
CA TYR A 164 7.18 16.79 -13.72
C TYR A 164 7.00 16.50 -15.22
N VAL A 165 7.42 17.42 -16.10
CA VAL A 165 7.43 17.18 -17.57
C VAL A 165 8.28 15.98 -17.99
N LYS A 166 9.18 15.51 -17.12
CA LYS A 166 9.99 14.29 -17.29
C LYS A 166 9.39 13.07 -16.59
N TRP A 167 8.30 13.24 -15.85
CA TRP A 167 7.53 12.12 -15.32
C TRP A 167 6.72 11.51 -16.46
N TRP A 168 6.55 10.19 -16.43
CA TRP A 168 5.68 9.47 -17.34
C TRP A 168 4.21 9.85 -17.08
N GLY A 169 3.81 11.09 -17.39
CA GLY A 169 2.42 11.53 -17.37
C GLY A 169 1.81 11.29 -18.74
N LYS A 170 0.67 10.62 -18.80
CA LYS A 170 -0.07 10.49 -20.06
C LYS A 170 -0.58 11.87 -20.49
N GLU A 171 -0.57 12.13 -21.80
CA GLU A 171 -1.14 13.36 -22.39
C GLU A 171 -2.64 13.49 -22.17
N GLY A 172 -3.31 12.35 -21.96
CA GLY A 172 -4.67 12.29 -21.46
C GLY A 172 -4.83 11.11 -20.50
N ILE A 173 -5.64 11.31 -19.46
CA ILE A 173 -6.16 10.21 -18.66
C ILE A 173 -7.31 9.61 -19.45
N ILE A 174 -7.14 8.37 -19.90
CA ILE A 174 -8.26 7.59 -20.47
C ILE A 174 -9.11 7.18 -19.27
N ASP A 175 -10.32 7.73 -19.18
CA ASP A 175 -11.32 7.29 -18.22
C ASP A 175 -11.76 5.88 -18.62
N ILE A 176 -11.34 4.90 -17.82
CA ILE A 176 -11.73 3.48 -17.93
C ILE A 176 -12.90 3.21 -16.98
N SER A 177 -13.65 2.13 -17.19
CA SER A 177 -14.71 1.78 -16.24
C SER A 177 -14.14 1.32 -14.87
N GLU A 178 -14.98 1.33 -13.84
CA GLU A 178 -14.60 0.76 -12.54
C GLU A 178 -14.26 -0.73 -12.66
N GLU A 179 -15.00 -1.47 -13.50
CA GLU A 179 -14.74 -2.88 -13.77
C GLU A 179 -13.38 -3.09 -14.46
N GLU A 180 -13.05 -2.25 -15.45
CA GLU A 180 -11.75 -2.29 -16.14
C GLU A 180 -10.60 -2.00 -15.18
N TYR A 181 -10.74 -0.99 -14.31
CA TYR A 181 -9.75 -0.68 -13.29
C TYR A 181 -9.56 -1.83 -12.30
N ALA A 182 -10.67 -2.42 -11.81
CA ALA A 182 -10.65 -3.54 -10.89
C ALA A 182 -9.96 -4.76 -11.51
N SER A 183 -10.26 -5.07 -12.78
CA SER A 183 -9.62 -6.16 -13.54
C SER A 183 -8.11 -5.96 -13.68
N LEU A 184 -7.67 -4.74 -14.05
CA LEU A 184 -6.25 -4.40 -14.15
C LEU A 184 -5.51 -4.56 -12.81
N ASN A 185 -6.11 -4.06 -11.72
CA ASN A 185 -5.52 -4.18 -10.39
C ASN A 185 -5.52 -5.61 -9.87
N HIS A 186 -6.56 -6.38 -10.15
CA HIS A 186 -6.63 -7.80 -9.81
C HIS A 186 -5.51 -8.58 -10.51
N LYS A 187 -5.32 -8.38 -11.82
CA LYS A 187 -4.23 -9.00 -12.59
C LYS A 187 -2.86 -8.61 -12.04
N LYS A 188 -2.65 -7.32 -11.73
CA LYS A 188 -1.39 -6.83 -11.14
C LYS A 188 -1.13 -7.42 -9.76
N ARG A 189 -2.16 -7.53 -8.92
CA ARG A 189 -2.08 -8.18 -7.60
C ARG A 189 -1.77 -9.67 -7.73
N MET A 190 -2.38 -10.37 -8.69
CA MET A 190 -2.04 -11.76 -8.97
C MET A 190 -0.58 -11.94 -9.39
N ILE A 191 -0.06 -11.04 -10.23
CA ILE A 191 1.37 -11.02 -10.60
C ILE A 191 2.24 -10.72 -9.38
N LEU A 192 1.86 -9.73 -8.55
CA LEU A 192 2.57 -9.39 -7.31
C LEU A 192 2.59 -10.59 -6.35
N ASN A 193 1.45 -11.25 -6.13
CA ASN A 193 1.36 -12.41 -5.25
C ASN A 193 2.17 -13.59 -5.78
N LYS A 194 2.15 -13.85 -7.10
CA LYS A 194 3.02 -14.84 -7.74
C LYS A 194 4.49 -14.47 -7.58
N SER A 195 4.83 -13.18 -7.71
CA SER A 195 6.20 -12.68 -7.52
C SER A 195 6.64 -12.75 -6.07
N LEU A 196 5.74 -12.54 -5.10
CA LEU A 196 5.99 -12.69 -3.66
C LEU A 196 6.20 -14.16 -3.30
N GLN A 197 5.33 -15.05 -3.76
CA GLN A 197 5.49 -16.50 -3.61
C GLN A 197 6.77 -17.01 -4.29
N LYS A 198 7.12 -16.44 -5.45
CA LYS A 198 8.38 -16.74 -6.13
C LYS A 198 9.59 -16.15 -5.39
N HIS A 199 9.51 -14.94 -4.84
CA HIS A 199 10.59 -14.36 -4.02
C HIS A 199 10.80 -15.11 -2.70
N GLU A 200 9.72 -15.59 -2.07
CA GLU A 200 9.77 -16.50 -0.92
C GLU A 200 10.43 -17.85 -1.30
N ASN A 201 10.27 -18.29 -2.56
CA ASN A 201 10.84 -19.54 -3.05
C ASN A 201 12.27 -19.41 -3.64
N ASP A 202 12.65 -18.27 -4.21
CA ASP A 202 13.85 -18.16 -5.07
C ASP A 202 14.98 -17.27 -4.52
N ASN A 203 14.87 -16.58 -3.37
CA ASN A 203 16.01 -15.81 -2.85
C ASN A 203 16.00 -15.67 -1.33
N VAL A 204 16.55 -16.67 -0.66
CA VAL A 204 17.13 -16.48 0.67
C VAL A 204 18.65 -16.49 0.52
N TYR A 205 19.24 -15.31 0.27
CA TYR A 205 20.69 -15.19 0.27
C TYR A 205 21.23 -15.50 1.67
N LEU A 206 22.17 -16.44 1.74
CA LEU A 206 22.68 -17.05 2.96
C LEU A 206 23.36 -16.05 3.90
N ASP A 207 23.99 -15.02 3.33
CA ASP A 207 24.57 -13.88 4.02
C ASP A 207 23.52 -13.07 4.81
N LYS A 208 22.33 -12.85 4.22
CA LYS A 208 21.19 -12.20 4.88
C LYS A 208 20.58 -13.06 5.99
N ILE A 209 20.60 -14.40 5.88
CA ILE A 209 20.11 -15.29 6.94
C ILE A 209 21.01 -15.22 8.16
N LEU A 210 22.33 -15.22 7.95
CA LEU A 210 23.32 -15.30 9.02
C LEU A 210 23.55 -13.97 9.73
N GLN A 211 23.37 -12.84 9.04
CA GLN A 211 23.46 -11.50 9.63
C GLN A 211 22.16 -11.04 10.30
N ASN A 212 21.02 -11.64 9.94
CA ASN A 212 19.74 -11.30 10.54
C ASN A 212 19.50 -12.14 11.79
N THR A 213 19.65 -11.51 12.96
CA THR A 213 19.38 -12.13 14.26
C THR A 213 17.94 -12.61 14.46
N LYS A 214 17.03 -12.31 13.51
CA LYS A 214 15.59 -12.52 13.61
C LYS A 214 15.06 -13.81 12.94
N TYR A 215 15.85 -14.53 12.12
CA TYR A 215 15.32 -15.62 11.26
C TYR A 215 15.92 -17.02 11.40
N LEU A 216 16.85 -17.29 12.32
CA LEU A 216 17.32 -18.67 12.55
C LEU A 216 16.66 -19.27 13.80
N TYR A 217 15.39 -19.64 13.68
CA TYR A 217 14.71 -20.53 14.63
C TYR A 217 14.81 -21.96 14.10
N PHE A 218 15.70 -22.76 14.68
CA PHE A 218 15.62 -24.21 14.55
C PHE A 218 15.19 -24.76 15.91
N ASN A 219 13.90 -25.10 16.01
CA ASN A 219 13.29 -25.80 17.14
C ASN A 219 13.38 -25.05 18.49
N ASP A 220 12.56 -23.98 18.64
CA ASP A 220 12.27 -23.20 19.86
C ASP A 220 13.46 -22.75 20.75
N MET A 221 14.72 -22.90 20.32
CA MET A 221 15.90 -22.35 20.98
C MET A 221 16.71 -21.46 20.03
N LEU A 222 17.10 -20.29 20.52
CA LEU A 222 18.02 -19.38 19.82
C LEU A 222 19.38 -20.08 19.62
N LEU A 223 19.88 -20.11 18.39
CA LEU A 223 21.25 -20.55 18.12
C LEU A 223 22.25 -19.64 18.83
N THR A 224 23.25 -20.26 19.46
CA THR A 224 24.37 -19.54 20.07
C THR A 224 25.32 -18.99 19.00
N ASP A 225 26.10 -17.95 19.33
CA ASP A 225 27.09 -17.37 18.42
C ASP A 225 28.13 -18.39 17.93
N ALA A 226 28.49 -19.34 18.78
CA ALA A 226 29.40 -20.43 18.42
C ALA A 226 28.80 -21.39 17.38
N GLN A 227 27.50 -21.68 17.46
CA GLN A 227 26.80 -22.52 16.47
C GLN A 227 26.64 -21.78 15.14
N ARG A 228 26.33 -20.48 15.17
CA ARG A 228 26.30 -19.63 13.97
C ARG A 228 27.65 -19.61 13.26
N GLY A 229 28.74 -19.41 14.00
CA GLY A 229 30.09 -19.41 13.43
C GLY A 229 30.50 -20.75 12.80
N LYS A 230 30.05 -21.89 13.35
CA LYS A 230 30.29 -23.20 12.76
C LYS A 230 29.52 -23.41 11.46
N ILE A 231 28.27 -22.95 11.41
CA ILE A 231 27.43 -23.05 10.22
C ILE A 231 28.02 -22.18 9.09
N SER A 232 28.43 -20.94 9.37
CA SER A 232 29.11 -20.08 8.39
C SER A 232 30.32 -20.75 7.76
N ARG A 233 31.21 -21.35 8.57
CA ARG A 233 32.40 -22.01 8.05
C ARG A 233 32.10 -23.20 7.16
N ILE A 234 31.13 -24.04 7.53
CA ILE A 234 30.71 -25.18 6.71
C ILE A 234 30.22 -24.69 5.34
N LEU A 235 29.49 -23.57 5.31
CA LEU A 235 28.92 -23.03 4.10
C LEU A 235 29.98 -22.36 3.21
N GLU A 236 30.93 -21.63 3.80
CA GLU A 236 32.09 -21.10 3.08
C GLU A 236 32.85 -22.22 2.36
N THR A 237 33.12 -23.34 3.05
CA THR A 237 33.79 -24.51 2.46
C THR A 237 32.97 -25.20 1.35
N LEU A 238 31.64 -25.07 1.36
CA LEU A 238 30.76 -25.71 0.37
C LEU A 238 30.56 -24.87 -0.90
N PHE A 239 30.83 -23.56 -0.85
CA PHE A 239 30.57 -22.61 -1.94
C PHE A 239 31.81 -21.82 -2.39
N GLU A 240 33.00 -22.27 -2.00
CA GLU A 240 34.28 -21.57 -2.20
C GLU A 240 34.71 -21.40 -3.69
N ASP A 241 34.06 -22.09 -4.64
CA ASP A 241 34.48 -22.10 -6.05
C ASP A 241 33.70 -21.18 -7.01
N ASP A 242 32.72 -20.38 -6.55
CA ASP A 242 31.88 -19.54 -7.44
C ASP A 242 31.84 -18.03 -7.08
N MET A 243 32.93 -17.47 -6.53
CA MET A 243 33.12 -16.01 -6.37
C MET A 243 34.45 -15.51 -6.96
#